data_AF-A0A4Z1J2H5-F1
#
_entry.id   AF-A0A4Z1J2H5-F1
#
_cell.length_a   1.000
_cell.length_b   1.000
_cell.length_c   1.000
_cell.angle_alpha   90.00
_cell.angle_beta   90.00
_cell.angle_gamma   90.00
#
_symmetry.space_group_name_H-M   'P 1'
#
loop_
_entity.id
_entity.type
_entity.pdbx_description
1 polymer ?
#
loop_
_entity_poly.entity_id
_entity_poly.type
_entity_poly.pdbx_seq_one_letter_code
_entity_poly.pdbx_strand_id
1 'polypeptide(L)'
;MSLGPFEKTLRGSEEEDRGNPIVFTSPDHKTDVRLMVFKQEFHVHSHILKKGSNYFRKFLDSPDEQNIPISDSDLFRYDYSTVVDEDGTRGLAPLLTEEMVSRAEHIGEIEGFRQLLCAMYSSPYTIRDVEELSTLTRIADFYCALPIVSATLTSAFLDSSIFSKRQVEEPNACTKDQLAEDCDSMIFIAQKLRNSVLFRECLIHIVANWKDTKNFKFHRTRNDDTICCLIESELSQLYELTIMSQHTLWVAAIVTQLSPGAPELTKVLADAEKDHISFEREPKKAVTFWKNLSAKLAQVGGAACFLQSKLEPLLASSLVLDRTNDGPGEGCYKHCFLCTEIADNELPWDTTPADW
;
A
#
# COMPACT_ATOMS: atom_id res chain seq x y z
N MET A 1 4.74 -18.28 49.39
CA MET A 1 4.83 -16.91 48.84
C MET A 1 4.01 -16.87 47.57
N SER A 2 3.03 -15.98 47.55
CA SER A 2 2.01 -15.81 46.52
C SER A 2 2.64 -15.23 45.26
N LEU A 3 2.36 -15.83 44.09
CA LEU A 3 2.53 -15.16 42.80
C LEU A 3 1.25 -14.35 42.51
N GLY A 4 1.43 -13.12 42.05
CA GLY A 4 0.38 -12.11 41.93
C GLY A 4 -0.59 -12.32 40.75
N PRO A 5 -1.74 -11.63 40.76
CA PRO A 5 -2.80 -11.82 39.77
C PRO A 5 -2.65 -10.80 38.63
N PHE A 6 -1.81 -11.07 37.63
CA PHE A 6 -1.76 -10.20 36.44
C PHE A 6 -1.44 -10.91 35.10
N GLU A 7 -1.56 -12.24 35.04
CA GLU A 7 -1.25 -13.02 33.82
C GLU A 7 -2.35 -14.00 33.40
N LYS A 8 -3.62 -13.69 33.71
CA LYS A 8 -4.76 -14.56 33.34
C LYS A 8 -5.91 -13.89 32.58
N THR A 9 -5.71 -12.69 32.02
CA THR A 9 -6.81 -11.91 31.42
C THR A 9 -6.64 -11.59 29.92
N LEU A 10 -5.85 -12.35 29.17
CA LEU A 10 -5.70 -12.13 27.71
C LEU A 10 -5.75 -13.42 26.87
N ARG A 11 -6.35 -14.50 27.39
CA ARG A 11 -6.55 -15.77 26.66
C ARG A 11 -7.98 -16.30 26.73
N GLY A 12 -8.93 -15.47 27.18
CA GLY A 12 -10.33 -15.84 27.35
C GLY A 12 -11.33 -14.95 26.58
N SER A 13 -10.88 -14.03 25.74
CA SER A 13 -11.74 -13.02 25.10
C SER A 13 -11.90 -13.15 23.58
N GLU A 14 -11.24 -14.11 22.93
CA GLU A 14 -11.33 -14.27 21.46
C GLU A 14 -12.37 -15.32 21.01
N GLU A 15 -12.89 -16.14 21.92
CA GLU A 15 -13.96 -17.12 21.62
C GLU A 15 -15.36 -16.66 22.06
N GLU A 16 -15.49 -15.67 22.95
CA GLU A 16 -16.80 -15.18 23.44
C GLU A 16 -17.48 -14.12 22.55
N ASP A 17 -16.78 -13.56 21.55
CA ASP A 17 -17.33 -12.48 20.71
C ASP A 17 -17.91 -12.94 19.37
N ARG A 18 -17.84 -14.25 19.07
CA ARG A 18 -18.43 -14.83 17.86
C ARG A 18 -19.95 -14.99 18.04
N GLY A 19 -20.67 -13.89 17.91
CA GLY A 19 -22.14 -13.86 17.92
C GLY A 19 -22.77 -12.53 18.36
N ASN A 20 -21.97 -11.57 18.84
CA ASN A 20 -22.50 -10.25 19.20
C ASN A 20 -22.63 -9.36 17.96
N PRO A 21 -23.69 -8.55 17.84
CA PRO A 21 -23.83 -7.60 16.75
C PRO A 21 -22.78 -6.48 16.84
N ILE A 22 -22.12 -6.21 15.72
CA ILE A 22 -21.20 -5.06 15.57
C ILE A 22 -22.05 -3.83 15.23
N VAL A 23 -22.11 -2.88 16.16
CA VAL A 23 -22.93 -1.67 16.02
C VAL A 23 -22.06 -0.48 15.63
N PHE A 24 -22.35 0.09 14.47
CA PHE A 24 -21.77 1.38 14.07
C PHE A 24 -22.61 2.52 14.62
N THR A 25 -21.96 3.52 15.20
CA THR A 25 -22.64 4.67 15.82
C THR A 25 -22.49 5.93 14.99
N SER A 26 -23.51 6.78 14.99
CA SER A 26 -23.51 8.11 14.38
C SER A 26 -24.23 9.07 15.34
N PRO A 27 -23.74 10.30 15.56
CA PRO A 27 -24.39 11.26 16.47
C PRO A 27 -25.87 11.44 16.12
N ASP A 28 -26.73 11.36 17.13
CA ASP A 28 -28.17 11.63 17.06
C ASP A 28 -29.01 10.71 16.15
N HIS A 29 -28.45 9.62 15.62
CA HIS A 29 -29.16 8.68 14.76
C HIS A 29 -29.19 7.27 15.37
N LYS A 30 -30.34 6.59 15.24
CA LYS A 30 -30.46 5.17 15.53
C LYS A 30 -30.16 4.37 14.27
N THR A 31 -29.52 3.22 14.44
CA THR A 31 -29.32 2.24 13.36
C THR A 31 -30.67 1.76 12.85
N ASP A 32 -30.88 1.84 11.54
CA ASP A 32 -32.12 1.46 10.86
C ASP A 32 -31.93 0.30 9.88
N VAL A 33 -30.71 -0.23 9.77
CA VAL A 33 -30.35 -1.37 8.93
C VAL A 33 -29.68 -2.45 9.76
N ARG A 34 -30.15 -3.68 9.62
CA ARG A 34 -29.47 -4.90 10.05
C ARG A 34 -28.91 -5.63 8.83
N LEU A 35 -27.63 -5.94 8.85
CA LEU A 35 -26.96 -6.75 7.83
C LEU A 35 -26.38 -8.01 8.49
N MET A 36 -26.75 -9.17 7.97
CA MET A 36 -26.18 -10.46 8.36
C MET A 36 -25.15 -10.88 7.31
N VAL A 37 -23.87 -10.67 7.61
CA VAL A 37 -22.77 -11.06 6.71
C VAL A 37 -22.22 -12.39 7.18
N PHE A 38 -22.59 -13.47 6.49
CA PHE A 38 -22.41 -14.84 6.95
C PHE A 38 -23.00 -15.08 8.35
N LYS A 39 -22.16 -15.11 9.39
CA LYS A 39 -22.55 -15.31 10.80
C LYS A 39 -22.37 -14.05 11.65
N GLN A 40 -21.92 -12.95 11.04
CA GLN A 40 -21.67 -11.71 11.75
C GLN A 40 -22.81 -10.72 11.47
N GLU A 41 -23.47 -10.30 12.55
CA GLU A 41 -24.50 -9.27 12.50
C GLU A 41 -23.86 -7.88 12.58
N PHE A 42 -24.36 -6.95 11.74
CA PHE A 42 -23.97 -5.55 11.72
C PHE A 42 -25.21 -4.66 11.84
N HIS A 43 -25.17 -3.68 12.73
CA HIS A 43 -26.20 -2.62 12.84
C HIS A 43 -25.62 -1.32 12.31
N VAL A 44 -26.26 -0.77 11.27
CA VAL A 44 -25.76 0.38 10.52
C VAL A 44 -26.90 1.34 10.12
N HIS A 45 -26.52 2.48 9.54
CA HIS A 45 -27.41 3.54 9.12
C HIS A 45 -27.55 3.56 7.59
N SER A 46 -28.78 3.48 7.10
CA SER A 46 -29.11 3.48 5.67
C SER A 46 -28.56 4.72 4.96
N HIS A 47 -28.65 5.90 5.58
CA HIS A 47 -28.17 7.15 4.99
C HIS A 47 -26.64 7.16 4.77
N ILE A 48 -25.87 6.49 5.62
CA ILE A 48 -24.41 6.37 5.47
C ILE A 48 -24.08 5.40 4.35
N LEU A 49 -24.74 4.24 4.30
CA LEU A 49 -24.57 3.27 3.21
C LEU A 49 -24.87 3.89 1.84
N LYS A 50 -25.99 4.62 1.70
CA LYS A 50 -26.39 5.31 0.46
C LYS A 50 -25.42 6.42 0.05
N LYS A 51 -24.75 7.05 1.02
CA LYS A 51 -23.72 8.06 0.75
C LYS A 51 -22.44 7.41 0.23
N GLY A 52 -21.99 6.32 0.86
CA GLY A 52 -20.74 5.63 0.55
C GLY A 52 -20.79 4.63 -0.61
N SER A 53 -21.99 4.29 -1.12
CA SER A 53 -22.16 3.25 -2.13
C SER A 53 -23.31 3.56 -3.08
N ASN A 54 -23.02 3.49 -4.38
CA ASN A 54 -24.04 3.60 -5.42
C ASN A 54 -24.97 2.38 -5.45
N TYR A 55 -24.50 1.21 -5.01
CA TYR A 55 -25.30 0.00 -4.86
C TYR A 55 -26.40 0.22 -3.81
N PHE A 56 -26.04 0.59 -2.57
CA PHE A 56 -27.01 0.78 -1.50
C PHE A 56 -27.96 1.96 -1.78
N ARG A 57 -27.52 2.98 -2.51
CA ARG A 57 -28.37 4.09 -2.98
C ARG A 57 -29.51 3.63 -3.88
N LYS A 58 -29.24 2.67 -4.78
CA LYS A 58 -30.24 2.12 -5.69
C LYS A 58 -31.09 1.03 -5.04
N PHE A 59 -30.47 0.19 -4.23
CA PHE A 59 -31.07 -1.04 -3.74
C PHE A 59 -32.00 -0.82 -2.54
N LEU A 60 -31.56 -0.06 -1.52
CA LEU A 60 -32.31 0.11 -0.27
C LEU A 60 -33.64 0.86 -0.44
N ASP A 61 -33.87 1.59 -1.53
CA ASP A 61 -35.16 2.28 -1.78
C ASP A 61 -35.93 1.67 -2.96
N SER A 62 -35.50 0.52 -3.48
CA SER A 62 -36.14 -0.12 -4.62
C SER A 62 -37.58 -0.56 -4.28
N PRO A 63 -38.58 -0.27 -5.13
CA PRO A 63 -39.97 -0.62 -4.88
C PRO A 63 -40.22 -2.13 -4.83
N ASP A 64 -39.36 -2.95 -5.44
CA ASP A 64 -39.46 -4.41 -5.42
C ASP A 64 -39.24 -4.99 -4.01
N GLU A 65 -38.50 -4.27 -3.15
CA GLU A 65 -38.16 -4.73 -1.78
C GLU A 65 -39.10 -4.19 -0.70
N GLN A 66 -39.97 -3.24 -1.02
CA GLN A 66 -41.01 -2.72 -0.09
C GLN A 66 -42.18 -3.69 0.10
N ASN A 67 -42.22 -4.80 -0.64
CA ASN A 67 -43.29 -5.80 -0.61
C ASN A 67 -42.96 -7.05 0.21
N ILE A 68 -41.82 -7.07 0.93
CA ILE A 68 -41.38 -8.23 1.70
C ILE A 68 -41.86 -8.06 3.15
N PRO A 69 -42.44 -9.09 3.78
CA PRO A 69 -42.93 -8.99 5.15
C PRO A 69 -41.80 -8.56 6.08
N ILE A 70 -41.97 -7.42 6.73
CA ILE A 70 -41.11 -6.97 7.83
C ILE A 70 -41.13 -8.11 8.85
N SER A 71 -39.99 -8.76 9.08
CA SER A 71 -39.86 -9.72 10.18
C SER A 71 -40.19 -9.04 11.51
N ASP A 72 -40.63 -9.80 12.51
CA ASP A 72 -41.10 -9.39 13.87
C ASP A 72 -40.17 -8.46 14.69
N SER A 73 -39.09 -7.94 14.11
CA SER A 73 -38.25 -6.88 14.68
C SER A 73 -38.78 -5.52 14.25
N ASP A 74 -39.70 -4.94 15.02
CA ASP A 74 -40.14 -3.52 14.93
C ASP A 74 -38.99 -2.49 15.07
N LEU A 75 -37.72 -2.94 15.17
CA LEU A 75 -36.54 -2.14 15.46
C LEU A 75 -35.75 -1.71 14.21
N PHE A 76 -35.81 -2.45 13.10
CA PHE A 76 -35.01 -2.16 11.89
C PHE A 76 -35.90 -1.95 10.67
N ARG A 77 -35.60 -0.91 9.88
CA ARG A 77 -36.29 -0.60 8.62
C ARG A 77 -35.86 -1.53 7.49
N TYR A 78 -34.65 -2.06 7.57
CA TYR A 78 -34.00 -2.86 6.54
C TYR A 78 -33.30 -4.06 7.16
N ASP A 79 -33.46 -5.24 6.57
CA ASP A 79 -32.93 -6.50 7.09
C ASP A 79 -32.46 -7.43 5.96
N TYR A 80 -31.15 -7.64 5.86
CA TYR A 80 -30.52 -8.34 4.74
C TYR A 80 -29.56 -9.43 5.21
N SER A 81 -29.44 -10.51 4.43
CA SER A 81 -28.50 -11.60 4.65
C SER A 81 -27.63 -11.87 3.42
N THR A 82 -26.40 -12.35 3.62
CA THR A 82 -25.54 -12.81 2.52
C THR A 82 -26.19 -13.98 1.79
N VAL A 83 -26.30 -13.87 0.48
CA VAL A 83 -26.68 -14.94 -0.43
C VAL A 83 -25.52 -15.24 -1.38
N VAL A 84 -25.33 -16.52 -1.66
CA VAL A 84 -24.37 -17.00 -2.66
C VAL A 84 -25.21 -17.53 -3.82
N ASP A 85 -25.10 -16.89 -4.98
CA ASP A 85 -25.79 -17.28 -6.20
C ASP A 85 -25.16 -18.55 -6.82
N GLU A 86 -25.84 -19.17 -7.78
CA GLU A 86 -25.40 -20.43 -8.42
C GLU A 86 -24.04 -20.30 -9.13
N ASP A 87 -23.67 -19.09 -9.54
CA ASP A 87 -22.38 -18.76 -10.16
C ASP A 87 -21.26 -18.50 -9.14
N GLY A 88 -21.56 -18.56 -7.84
CA GLY A 88 -20.64 -18.25 -6.75
C GLY A 88 -20.49 -16.76 -6.46
N THR A 89 -21.23 -15.89 -7.17
CA THR A 89 -21.31 -14.45 -6.89
C THR A 89 -22.04 -14.25 -5.57
N ARG A 90 -21.54 -13.32 -4.75
CA ARG A 90 -22.02 -13.11 -3.38
C ARG A 90 -22.63 -11.72 -3.26
N GLY A 91 -23.87 -11.64 -2.78
CA GLY A 91 -24.60 -10.39 -2.58
C GLY A 91 -25.39 -10.36 -1.28
N LEU A 92 -25.95 -9.20 -0.96
CA LEU A 92 -26.96 -9.08 0.10
C LEU A 92 -28.34 -9.21 -0.51
N ALA A 93 -29.21 -10.03 0.08
CA ALA A 93 -30.61 -10.16 -0.33
C ALA A 93 -31.52 -10.10 0.90
N PRO A 94 -32.80 -9.70 0.73
CA PRO A 94 -33.79 -9.75 1.79
C PRO A 94 -33.97 -11.21 2.25
N LEU A 95 -33.77 -11.44 3.56
CA LEU A 95 -33.88 -12.70 4.30
C LEU A 95 -34.31 -13.97 3.52
N LEU A 96 -33.44 -14.98 3.49
CA LEU A 96 -33.78 -16.37 3.19
C LEU A 96 -33.24 -17.33 4.27
N THR A 97 -33.91 -18.48 4.42
CA THR A 97 -33.76 -19.50 5.47
C THR A 97 -32.33 -20.00 5.70
N GLU A 98 -32.03 -20.38 6.96
CA GLU A 98 -30.73 -20.88 7.50
C GLU A 98 -29.98 -21.91 6.63
N GLU A 99 -30.67 -22.58 5.70
CA GLU A 99 -30.12 -23.65 4.85
C GLU A 99 -29.17 -23.16 3.74
N MET A 100 -29.14 -21.85 3.40
CA MET A 100 -28.28 -21.31 2.33
C MET A 100 -26.92 -20.74 2.82
N VAL A 101 -26.70 -20.65 4.13
CA VAL A 101 -25.41 -20.20 4.72
C VAL A 101 -24.45 -21.39 4.81
N SER A 102 -23.89 -21.80 3.68
CA SER A 102 -22.98 -22.95 3.65
C SER A 102 -21.64 -22.70 4.38
N ARG A 103 -21.01 -23.81 4.77
CA ARG A 103 -19.89 -23.94 5.71
C ARG A 103 -18.56 -23.49 5.11
N ALA A 104 -18.12 -22.30 5.47
CA ALA A 104 -16.69 -21.97 5.59
C ALA A 104 -16.53 -20.79 6.56
N GLU A 105 -15.52 -20.85 7.43
CA GLU A 105 -15.10 -19.70 8.24
C GLU A 105 -14.47 -18.65 7.31
N HIS A 106 -15.30 -17.84 6.65
CA HIS A 106 -14.85 -16.76 5.75
C HIS A 106 -14.47 -15.51 6.55
N ILE A 107 -13.59 -15.66 7.54
CA ILE A 107 -13.15 -14.57 8.43
C ILE A 107 -12.65 -13.37 7.61
N GLY A 108 -11.92 -13.61 6.51
CA GLY A 108 -11.41 -12.56 5.63
C GLY A 108 -12.50 -11.73 4.93
N GLU A 109 -13.65 -12.32 4.58
CA GLU A 109 -14.74 -11.55 3.97
C GLU A 109 -15.55 -10.74 4.97
N ILE A 110 -15.76 -11.29 6.18
CA ILE A 110 -16.39 -10.55 7.28
C ILE A 110 -15.52 -9.34 7.64
N GLU A 111 -14.21 -9.56 7.76
CA GLU A 111 -13.22 -8.52 8.03
C GLU A 111 -13.19 -7.45 6.93
N GLY A 112 -13.11 -7.86 5.66
CA GLY A 112 -13.14 -6.95 4.51
C GLY A 112 -14.44 -6.15 4.40
N PHE A 113 -15.60 -6.76 4.72
CA PHE A 113 -16.87 -6.03 4.75
C PHE A 113 -16.92 -5.04 5.91
N ARG A 114 -16.44 -5.43 7.09
CA ARG A 114 -16.32 -4.51 8.23
C ARG A 114 -15.36 -3.35 7.92
N GLN A 115 -14.25 -3.57 7.21
CA GLN A 115 -13.35 -2.51 6.74
C GLN A 115 -14.05 -1.57 5.75
N LEU A 116 -14.86 -2.09 4.83
CA LEU A 116 -15.70 -1.26 3.96
C LEU A 116 -16.65 -0.38 4.78
N LEU A 117 -17.31 -0.94 5.80
CA LEU A 117 -18.16 -0.15 6.70
C LEU A 117 -17.33 0.91 7.45
N CYS A 118 -16.14 0.57 7.96
CA CYS A 118 -15.24 1.55 8.57
C CYS A 118 -14.92 2.70 7.60
N ALA A 119 -14.61 2.42 6.34
CA ALA A 119 -14.40 3.44 5.31
C ALA A 119 -15.62 4.36 5.13
N MET A 120 -16.83 3.78 5.03
CA MET A 120 -18.07 4.56 4.91
C MET A 120 -18.35 5.47 6.11
N TYR A 121 -17.99 5.03 7.32
CA TYR A 121 -18.13 5.81 8.55
C TYR A 121 -16.94 6.72 8.84
N SER A 122 -15.88 6.67 8.02
CA SER A 122 -14.59 7.31 8.33
C SER A 122 -14.00 6.88 9.68
N SER A 123 -14.30 5.64 10.08
CA SER A 123 -13.72 5.00 11.27
C SER A 123 -12.34 4.44 10.95
N PRO A 124 -11.40 4.40 11.90
CA PRO A 124 -10.10 3.78 11.70
C PRO A 124 -10.21 2.29 11.36
N TYR A 125 -9.37 1.82 10.44
CA TYR A 125 -9.17 0.42 10.12
C TYR A 125 -7.74 0.21 9.61
N THR A 126 -7.25 -1.02 9.64
CA THR A 126 -5.89 -1.37 9.21
C THR A 126 -5.92 -2.49 8.18
N ILE A 127 -4.85 -2.60 7.41
CA ILE A 127 -4.65 -3.62 6.38
C ILE A 127 -3.36 -4.37 6.70
N ARG A 128 -3.45 -5.67 6.91
CA ARG A 128 -2.33 -6.50 7.35
C ARG A 128 -1.45 -6.92 6.18
N ASP A 129 -2.08 -7.31 5.08
CA ASP A 129 -1.41 -7.89 3.90
C ASP A 129 -2.16 -7.57 2.59
N VAL A 130 -1.58 -8.04 1.48
CA VAL A 130 -2.11 -7.83 0.12
C VAL A 130 -3.43 -8.57 -0.10
N GLU A 131 -3.65 -9.71 0.57
CA GLU A 131 -4.86 -10.51 0.42
C GLU A 131 -6.06 -9.78 1.04
N GLU A 132 -5.86 -9.17 2.21
CA GLU A 132 -6.85 -8.33 2.88
C GLU A 132 -7.19 -7.09 2.04
N LEU A 133 -6.18 -6.39 1.50
CA LEU A 133 -6.39 -5.26 0.59
C LEU A 133 -7.16 -5.68 -0.68
N SER A 134 -6.80 -6.82 -1.27
CA SER A 134 -7.47 -7.39 -2.44
C SER A 134 -8.93 -7.73 -2.14
N THR A 135 -9.19 -8.31 -0.96
CA THR A 135 -10.54 -8.65 -0.49
C THR A 135 -11.39 -7.42 -0.30
N LEU A 136 -10.88 -6.41 0.41
CA LEU A 136 -11.55 -5.12 0.57
C LEU A 136 -11.86 -4.47 -0.78
N THR A 137 -10.91 -4.47 -1.71
CA THR A 137 -11.10 -3.91 -3.06
C THR A 137 -12.19 -4.63 -3.83
N ARG A 138 -12.22 -5.97 -3.78
CA ARG A 138 -13.26 -6.77 -4.44
C ARG A 138 -14.65 -6.50 -3.85
N ILE A 139 -14.74 -6.42 -2.53
CA ILE A 139 -16.01 -6.11 -1.83
C ILE A 139 -16.46 -4.68 -2.20
N ALA A 140 -15.55 -3.71 -2.18
CA ALA A 140 -15.85 -2.33 -2.55
C ALA A 140 -16.27 -2.19 -4.02
N ASP A 141 -15.66 -2.95 -4.94
CA ASP A 141 -16.08 -3.02 -6.34
C ASP A 141 -17.51 -3.53 -6.48
N PHE A 142 -17.81 -4.66 -5.83
CA PHE A 142 -19.14 -5.26 -5.84
C PHE A 142 -20.22 -4.29 -5.31
N TYR A 143 -19.96 -3.64 -4.18
CA TYR A 143 -20.87 -2.65 -3.60
C TYR A 143 -20.74 -1.25 -4.21
N CYS A 144 -20.04 -1.08 -5.34
CA CYS A 144 -19.84 0.21 -6.01
C CYS A 144 -19.40 1.34 -5.04
N ALA A 145 -18.37 1.05 -4.26
CA ALA A 145 -17.85 1.84 -3.15
C ALA A 145 -16.32 1.98 -3.20
N LEU A 146 -15.69 1.79 -4.36
CA LEU A 146 -14.25 2.00 -4.53
C LEU A 146 -13.80 3.43 -4.18
N PRO A 147 -14.53 4.51 -4.54
CA PRO A 147 -14.09 5.87 -4.23
C PRO A 147 -13.95 6.14 -2.73
N ILE A 148 -14.89 5.67 -1.91
CA ILE A 148 -14.83 5.90 -0.45
C ILE A 148 -13.67 5.14 0.18
N VAL A 149 -13.42 3.89 -0.27
CA VAL A 149 -12.26 3.11 0.19
C VAL A 149 -10.97 3.80 -0.21
N SER A 150 -10.86 4.26 -1.45
CA SER A 150 -9.68 4.97 -1.94
C SER A 150 -9.36 6.23 -1.10
N ALA A 151 -10.38 7.00 -0.74
CA ALA A 151 -10.24 8.22 0.04
C ALA A 151 -9.74 7.96 1.48
N THR A 152 -10.13 6.85 2.09
CA THR A 152 -9.73 6.51 3.48
C THR A 152 -8.47 5.64 3.54
N LEU A 153 -8.04 5.05 2.43
CA LEU A 153 -6.99 4.04 2.39
C LEU A 153 -5.63 4.53 2.90
N THR A 154 -5.23 5.75 2.56
CA THR A 154 -3.96 6.32 3.01
C THR A 154 -3.92 6.41 4.54
N SER A 155 -5.05 6.76 5.18
CA SER A 155 -5.14 6.76 6.64
C SER A 155 -5.11 5.34 7.20
N ALA A 156 -5.75 4.37 6.53
CA ALA A 156 -5.69 2.98 6.96
C ALA A 156 -4.26 2.41 6.94
N PHE A 157 -3.44 2.85 5.98
CA PHE A 157 -2.03 2.46 5.93
C PHE A 157 -1.19 3.07 7.07
N LEU A 158 -1.67 4.12 7.75
CA LEU A 158 -0.94 4.75 8.85
C LEU A 158 -0.79 3.89 10.12
N ASP A 159 -1.53 2.78 10.24
CA ASP A 159 -1.35 1.81 11.34
C ASP A 159 -1.18 0.38 10.81
N SER A 160 -1.02 0.23 9.49
CA SER A 160 -0.94 -1.05 8.82
C SER A 160 0.45 -1.68 8.88
N SER A 161 0.50 -3.00 9.00
CA SER A 161 1.75 -3.78 8.96
C SER A 161 2.27 -4.04 7.55
N ILE A 162 1.47 -3.77 6.52
CA ILE A 162 1.78 -4.11 5.12
C ILE A 162 3.09 -3.48 4.61
N PHE A 163 3.44 -2.27 5.10
CA PHE A 163 4.69 -1.55 4.81
C PHE A 163 5.70 -1.56 5.97
N SER A 164 5.46 -2.40 6.99
CA SER A 164 6.37 -2.53 8.13
C SER A 164 7.49 -3.51 7.82
N LYS A 165 8.63 -3.34 8.50
CA LYS A 165 9.75 -4.28 8.42
C LYS A 165 9.31 -5.66 8.93
N ARG A 166 9.19 -6.63 8.04
CA ARG A 166 8.84 -8.01 8.41
C ARG A 166 10.00 -8.60 9.23
N GLN A 167 9.71 -9.05 10.45
CA GLN A 167 10.70 -9.77 11.26
C GLN A 167 10.93 -11.12 10.60
N VAL A 168 12.13 -11.32 10.05
CA VAL A 168 12.57 -12.64 9.59
C VAL A 168 13.45 -13.23 10.69
N GLU A 169 13.15 -14.45 11.10
CA GLU A 169 13.91 -15.21 12.10
C GLU A 169 15.34 -15.53 11.65
N GLU A 170 15.63 -15.38 10.35
CA GLU A 170 16.96 -15.55 9.76
C GLU A 170 17.61 -14.20 9.36
N PRO A 171 18.80 -13.87 9.90
CA PRO A 171 19.50 -12.61 9.64
C PRO A 171 19.93 -12.37 8.17
N ASN A 172 19.80 -13.37 7.30
CA ASN A 172 20.34 -13.37 5.93
C ASN A 172 19.28 -13.45 4.82
N ALA A 173 18.00 -13.66 5.15
CA ALA A 173 16.92 -13.68 4.17
C ALA A 173 16.37 -12.25 3.98
N CYS A 174 16.72 -11.64 2.85
CA CYS A 174 16.37 -10.27 2.54
C CYS A 174 14.85 -10.11 2.41
N THR A 175 14.24 -9.34 3.31
CA THR A 175 12.83 -8.88 3.28
C THR A 175 12.41 -8.14 2.01
N LYS A 176 13.38 -7.79 1.17
CA LYS A 176 13.24 -7.02 -0.08
C LYS A 176 12.44 -7.75 -1.16
N ASP A 177 12.58 -9.08 -1.24
CA ASP A 177 11.95 -9.85 -2.32
C ASP A 177 10.43 -9.88 -2.16
N GLN A 178 9.95 -10.05 -0.93
CA GLN A 178 8.52 -10.19 -0.69
C GLN A 178 7.75 -8.87 -0.86
N LEU A 179 8.26 -7.72 -0.37
CA LEU A 179 7.55 -6.45 -0.55
C LEU A 179 7.51 -6.04 -2.03
N ALA A 180 8.59 -6.27 -2.78
CA ALA A 180 8.62 -6.01 -4.21
C ALA A 180 7.67 -6.95 -5.00
N GLU A 181 7.59 -8.22 -4.62
CA GLU A 181 6.64 -9.18 -5.18
C GLU A 181 5.18 -8.81 -4.84
N ASP A 182 4.93 -8.39 -3.61
CA ASP A 182 3.63 -7.89 -3.16
C ASP A 182 3.23 -6.65 -3.99
N CYS A 183 4.18 -5.75 -4.27
CA CYS A 183 3.95 -4.57 -5.12
C CYS A 183 3.56 -4.91 -6.57
N ASP A 184 4.03 -6.03 -7.15
CA ASP A 184 3.61 -6.50 -8.49
C ASP A 184 2.10 -6.75 -8.56
N SER A 185 1.48 -7.18 -7.45
CA SER A 185 0.03 -7.36 -7.37
C SER A 185 -0.68 -6.10 -6.87
N MET A 186 -0.10 -5.40 -5.90
CA MET A 186 -0.71 -4.20 -5.30
C MET A 186 -0.83 -3.03 -6.28
N ILE A 187 0.05 -2.89 -7.27
CA ILE A 187 -0.04 -1.80 -8.25
C ILE A 187 -1.36 -1.83 -9.04
N PHE A 188 -1.87 -3.02 -9.38
CA PHE A 188 -3.16 -3.17 -10.05
C PHE A 188 -4.34 -2.91 -9.11
N ILE A 189 -4.19 -3.23 -7.83
CA ILE A 189 -5.17 -2.86 -6.81
C ILE A 189 -5.21 -1.34 -6.64
N ALA A 190 -4.04 -0.70 -6.59
CA ALA A 190 -3.91 0.75 -6.50
C ALA A 190 -4.53 1.45 -7.73
N GLN A 191 -4.32 0.90 -8.92
CA GLN A 191 -4.94 1.35 -10.16
C GLN A 191 -6.47 1.19 -10.12
N LYS A 192 -6.96 0.02 -9.68
CA LYS A 192 -8.39 -0.23 -9.53
C LYS A 192 -9.02 0.69 -8.49
N LEU A 193 -8.31 1.03 -7.42
CA LEU A 193 -8.74 1.98 -6.39
C LEU A 193 -8.49 3.44 -6.79
N ARG A 194 -7.79 3.71 -7.90
CA ARG A 194 -7.27 5.04 -8.27
C ARG A 194 -6.56 5.76 -7.11
N ASN A 195 -5.89 5.00 -6.23
CA ASN A 195 -5.19 5.57 -5.09
C ASN A 195 -3.75 5.92 -5.49
N SER A 196 -3.49 7.22 -5.68
CA SER A 196 -2.22 7.71 -6.21
C SER A 196 -1.05 7.49 -5.25
N VAL A 197 -1.26 7.59 -3.94
CA VAL A 197 -0.22 7.36 -2.93
C VAL A 197 0.25 5.91 -2.96
N LEU A 198 -0.67 4.96 -2.93
CA LEU A 198 -0.36 3.53 -3.01
C LEU A 198 0.31 3.15 -4.34
N PHE A 199 -0.16 3.73 -5.44
CA PHE A 199 0.39 3.44 -6.76
C PHE A 199 1.83 3.91 -6.89
N ARG A 200 2.12 5.14 -6.44
CA ARG A 200 3.49 5.68 -6.38
C ARG A 200 4.40 4.81 -5.54
N GLU A 201 3.93 4.42 -4.35
CA GLU A 201 4.68 3.52 -3.46
C GLU A 201 5.06 2.21 -4.18
N CYS A 202 4.08 1.56 -4.80
CA CYS A 202 4.31 0.31 -5.54
C CYS A 202 5.28 0.51 -6.71
N LEU A 203 5.11 1.59 -7.48
CA LEU A 203 5.94 1.90 -8.64
C LEU A 203 7.41 2.10 -8.24
N ILE A 204 7.68 2.84 -7.17
CA ILE A 204 9.04 3.04 -6.65
C ILE A 204 9.68 1.69 -6.31
N HIS A 205 8.96 0.81 -5.60
CA HIS A 205 9.46 -0.52 -5.28
C HIS A 205 9.73 -1.38 -6.52
N ILE A 206 8.86 -1.32 -7.53
CA ILE A 206 9.03 -2.08 -8.78
C ILE A 206 10.23 -1.55 -9.58
N VAL A 207 10.30 -0.24 -9.83
CA VAL A 207 11.41 0.40 -10.58
C VAL A 207 12.76 0.13 -9.91
N ALA A 208 12.82 0.24 -8.58
CA ALA A 208 14.02 -0.04 -7.80
C ALA A 208 14.51 -1.50 -7.91
N ASN A 209 13.67 -2.42 -8.40
CA ASN A 209 13.92 -3.85 -8.49
C ASN A 209 13.83 -4.43 -9.90
N TRP A 210 13.47 -3.63 -10.90
CA TRP A 210 13.11 -4.07 -12.26
C TRP A 210 14.21 -4.89 -12.97
N LYS A 211 15.48 -4.53 -12.72
CA LYS A 211 16.66 -5.12 -13.37
C LYS A 211 16.99 -6.56 -12.96
N ASP A 212 16.20 -7.21 -12.10
CA ASP A 212 16.33 -8.63 -11.79
C ASP A 212 15.73 -9.48 -12.94
N THR A 213 16.35 -9.43 -14.12
CA THR A 213 15.92 -10.13 -15.35
C THR A 213 15.87 -11.65 -15.21
N LYS A 214 16.52 -12.21 -14.18
CA LYS A 214 16.55 -13.66 -13.91
C LYS A 214 15.38 -14.16 -13.08
N ASN A 215 14.58 -13.27 -12.48
CA ASN A 215 13.53 -13.66 -11.56
C ASN A 215 12.14 -13.29 -12.12
N PHE A 216 11.21 -14.24 -12.05
CA PHE A 216 9.79 -14.12 -12.44
C PHE A 216 8.97 -13.15 -11.56
N LYS A 217 9.65 -12.29 -10.78
CA LYS A 217 9.08 -11.44 -9.71
C LYS A 217 8.02 -10.44 -10.18
N PHE A 218 8.03 -10.10 -11.47
CA PHE A 218 7.19 -9.05 -12.06
C PHE A 218 6.34 -9.55 -13.22
N HIS A 219 5.83 -10.79 -13.12
CA HIS A 219 5.09 -11.40 -14.23
C HIS A 219 3.83 -10.59 -14.59
N ARG A 220 3.10 -10.02 -13.62
CA ARG A 220 1.88 -9.28 -13.95
C ARG A 220 2.19 -7.95 -14.61
N THR A 221 3.08 -7.15 -14.01
CA THR A 221 3.47 -5.84 -14.56
C THR A 221 4.15 -5.94 -15.91
N ARG A 222 4.95 -6.98 -16.19
CA ARG A 222 5.56 -7.20 -17.51
C ARG A 222 4.56 -7.56 -18.62
N ASN A 223 3.38 -8.06 -18.26
CA ASN A 223 2.35 -8.43 -19.22
C ASN A 223 1.32 -7.30 -19.44
N ASP A 224 1.42 -6.18 -18.72
CA ASP A 224 0.59 -5.01 -18.93
C ASP A 224 1.40 -3.92 -19.66
N ASP A 225 1.07 -3.66 -20.92
CA ASP A 225 1.83 -2.72 -21.75
C ASP A 225 1.86 -1.30 -21.15
N THR A 226 0.76 -0.86 -20.50
CA THR A 226 0.66 0.50 -19.97
C THR A 226 1.59 0.67 -18.77
N ILE A 227 1.52 -0.26 -17.81
CA ILE A 227 2.35 -0.25 -16.62
C ILE A 227 3.81 -0.53 -16.99
N CYS A 228 4.08 -1.45 -17.91
CA CYS A 228 5.42 -1.75 -18.38
C CYS A 228 6.09 -0.53 -19.05
N CYS A 229 5.40 0.16 -19.96
CA CYS A 229 5.92 1.38 -20.59
C CYS A 229 6.20 2.48 -19.55
N LEU A 230 5.33 2.61 -18.54
CA LEU A 230 5.54 3.56 -17.45
C LEU A 230 6.80 3.22 -16.64
N ILE A 231 6.96 1.96 -16.25
CA ILE A 231 8.15 1.49 -15.52
C ILE A 231 9.43 1.71 -16.35
N GLU A 232 9.40 1.43 -17.65
CA GLU A 232 10.54 1.65 -18.54
C GLU A 232 10.89 3.13 -18.67
N SER A 233 9.88 4.02 -18.73
CA SER A 233 10.08 5.46 -18.72
C SER A 233 10.78 5.92 -17.44
N GLU A 234 10.25 5.54 -16.27
CA GLU A 234 10.83 5.90 -14.96
C GLU A 234 12.23 5.33 -14.76
N LEU A 235 12.46 4.11 -15.24
CA LEU A 235 13.78 3.49 -15.20
C LEU A 235 14.79 4.24 -16.07
N SER A 236 14.34 4.81 -17.20
CA SER A 236 15.17 5.62 -18.09
C SER A 236 15.56 6.94 -17.42
N GLN A 237 14.61 7.61 -16.77
CA GLN A 237 14.87 8.81 -15.96
C GLN A 237 15.88 8.53 -14.83
N LEU A 238 15.73 7.39 -14.14
CA LEU A 238 16.69 6.98 -13.11
C LEU A 238 18.11 6.76 -13.67
N TYR A 239 18.23 6.19 -14.87
CA TYR A 239 19.54 6.07 -15.52
C TYR A 239 20.12 7.41 -15.92
N GLU A 240 19.30 8.33 -16.45
CA GLU A 240 19.76 9.68 -16.78
C GLU A 240 20.31 10.38 -15.54
N LEU A 241 19.59 10.34 -14.41
CA LEU A 241 20.05 10.89 -13.14
C LEU A 241 21.37 10.25 -12.66
N THR A 242 21.47 8.93 -12.80
CA THR A 242 22.69 8.20 -12.45
C THR A 242 23.87 8.63 -13.33
N ILE A 243 23.68 8.70 -14.65
CA ILE A 243 24.70 9.11 -15.62
C ILE A 243 25.12 10.56 -15.38
N MET A 244 24.17 11.47 -15.14
CA MET A 244 24.45 12.86 -14.82
C MET A 244 25.29 12.99 -13.54
N SER A 245 24.98 12.20 -12.52
CA SER A 245 25.75 12.15 -11.27
C SER A 245 27.17 11.64 -11.49
N GLN A 246 27.34 10.60 -12.32
CA GLN A 246 28.65 10.08 -12.73
C GLN A 246 29.48 11.11 -13.49
N HIS A 247 28.89 11.75 -14.49
CA HIS A 247 29.57 12.76 -15.29
C HIS A 247 30.01 13.95 -14.41
N THR A 248 29.14 14.41 -13.52
CA THR A 248 29.43 15.49 -12.58
C THR A 248 30.60 15.13 -11.66
N LEU A 249 30.62 13.90 -11.13
CA LEU A 249 31.71 13.39 -10.30
C LEU A 249 33.04 13.40 -11.05
N TRP A 250 33.03 12.91 -12.30
CA TRP A 250 34.22 12.80 -13.13
C TRP A 250 34.82 14.17 -13.48
N VAL A 251 33.98 15.13 -13.87
CA VAL A 251 34.41 16.51 -14.14
C VAL A 251 35.01 17.14 -12.88
N ALA A 252 34.39 16.94 -11.71
CA ALA A 252 34.92 17.48 -10.46
C ALA A 252 36.27 16.85 -10.08
N ALA A 253 36.45 15.55 -10.31
CA ALA A 253 37.73 14.87 -10.08
C ALA A 253 38.85 15.47 -10.95
N ILE A 254 38.58 15.71 -12.24
CA ILE A 254 39.56 16.32 -13.15
C ILE A 254 39.90 17.75 -12.73
N VAL A 255 38.88 18.58 -12.46
CA VAL A 255 39.08 19.99 -12.10
C VAL A 255 39.90 20.11 -10.80
N THR A 256 39.65 19.26 -9.82
CA THR A 256 40.39 19.26 -8.55
C THR A 256 41.82 18.73 -8.68
N GLN A 257 42.11 17.84 -9.65
CA GLN A 257 43.48 17.44 -9.99
C GLN A 257 44.26 18.56 -10.69
N LEU A 258 43.61 19.34 -11.55
CA LEU A 258 44.26 20.44 -12.30
C LEU A 258 44.43 21.72 -11.47
N SER A 259 43.60 21.93 -10.44
CA SER A 259 43.65 23.08 -9.56
C SER A 259 43.48 22.64 -8.10
N PRO A 260 44.57 22.21 -7.43
CA PRO A 260 44.52 21.68 -6.07
C PRO A 260 44.32 22.79 -5.03
N GLY A 261 43.10 23.34 -4.97
CA GLY A 261 42.67 24.30 -3.95
C GLY A 261 41.99 23.67 -2.73
N ALA A 262 41.70 22.37 -2.78
CA ALA A 262 40.96 21.63 -1.74
C ALA A 262 41.50 20.19 -1.58
N PRO A 263 42.58 19.98 -0.81
CA PRO A 263 43.28 18.69 -0.75
C PRO A 263 42.42 17.55 -0.18
N GLU A 264 41.51 17.86 0.74
CA GLU A 264 40.56 16.89 1.30
C GLU A 264 39.55 16.41 0.25
N LEU A 265 39.04 17.32 -0.58
CA LEU A 265 38.15 16.97 -1.69
C LEU A 265 38.89 16.13 -2.75
N THR A 266 40.12 16.51 -3.11
CA THR A 266 40.95 15.75 -4.05
C THR A 266 41.15 14.30 -3.58
N LYS A 267 41.39 14.10 -2.27
CA LYS A 267 41.54 12.76 -1.69
C LYS A 267 40.24 11.95 -1.78
N VAL A 268 39.10 12.54 -1.41
CA VAL A 268 37.79 11.86 -1.49
C VAL A 268 37.47 11.45 -2.93
N LEU A 269 37.75 12.31 -3.90
CA LEU A 269 37.51 12.03 -5.32
C LEU A 269 38.45 10.97 -5.89
N ALA A 270 39.73 10.98 -5.51
CA ALA A 270 40.68 9.93 -5.90
C ALA A 270 40.29 8.55 -5.33
N ASP A 271 39.83 8.50 -4.07
CA ASP A 271 39.30 7.27 -3.48
C ASP A 271 38.05 6.79 -4.22
N ALA A 272 37.14 7.72 -4.58
CA ALA A 272 35.92 7.41 -5.31
C ALA A 272 36.19 6.91 -6.74
N GLU A 273 37.21 7.45 -7.43
CA GLU A 273 37.63 7.02 -8.77
C GLU A 273 38.14 5.57 -8.77
N LYS A 274 38.89 5.17 -7.73
CA LYS A 274 39.35 3.79 -7.57
C LYS A 274 38.18 2.81 -7.38
N ASP A 275 37.16 3.22 -6.64
CA ASP A 275 35.95 2.43 -6.47
C ASP A 275 35.10 2.42 -7.76
N HIS A 276 35.10 3.52 -8.54
CA HIS A 276 34.29 3.74 -9.76
C HIS A 276 34.46 2.65 -10.84
N ILE A 277 35.66 2.08 -10.99
CA ILE A 277 35.97 1.04 -12.00
C ILE A 277 35.14 -0.25 -11.80
N SER A 278 34.59 -0.46 -10.59
CA SER A 278 33.75 -1.62 -10.29
C SER A 278 32.27 -1.46 -10.67
N PHE A 279 31.82 -0.26 -11.07
CA PHE A 279 30.39 0.08 -11.19
C PHE A 279 29.74 -0.24 -12.54
N GLU A 280 30.50 -0.21 -13.64
CA GLU A 280 29.97 -0.60 -14.96
C GLU A 280 29.41 -2.03 -14.97
N ARG A 281 29.80 -2.87 -14.02
CA ARG A 281 29.41 -4.29 -13.95
C ARG A 281 28.31 -4.61 -12.92
N GLU A 282 28.10 -3.81 -11.88
CA GLU A 282 27.14 -4.11 -10.80
C GLU A 282 26.32 -2.90 -10.33
N PRO A 283 25.19 -2.59 -11.00
CA PRO A 283 24.30 -1.48 -10.65
C PRO A 283 23.78 -1.53 -9.20
N LYS A 284 23.64 -2.73 -8.62
CA LYS A 284 23.18 -2.93 -7.23
C LYS A 284 24.13 -2.32 -6.20
N LYS A 285 25.43 -2.19 -6.50
CA LYS A 285 26.41 -1.52 -5.62
C LYS A 285 26.36 0.01 -5.74
N ALA A 286 25.76 0.54 -6.80
CA ALA A 286 25.76 1.98 -7.09
C ALA A 286 25.19 2.80 -5.94
N VAL A 287 24.04 2.40 -5.39
CA VAL A 287 23.36 3.17 -4.33
C VAL A 287 24.23 3.29 -3.08
N THR A 288 24.79 2.17 -2.61
CA THR A 288 25.65 2.17 -1.41
C THR A 288 26.89 3.06 -1.61
N PHE A 289 27.44 3.05 -2.82
CA PHE A 289 28.56 3.93 -3.18
C PHE A 289 28.18 5.39 -3.16
N TRP A 290 27.10 5.78 -3.83
CA TRP A 290 26.63 7.16 -3.86
C TRP A 290 26.37 7.67 -2.46
N LYS A 291 25.77 6.83 -1.61
CA LYS A 291 25.54 7.13 -0.21
C LYS A 291 26.84 7.34 0.57
N ASN A 292 27.80 6.42 0.45
CA ASN A 292 29.11 6.54 1.11
C ASN A 292 29.88 7.78 0.63
N LEU A 293 29.80 8.08 -0.67
CA LEU A 293 30.41 9.27 -1.26
C LEU A 293 29.75 10.54 -0.73
N SER A 294 28.42 10.60 -0.69
CA SER A 294 27.67 11.72 -0.11
C SER A 294 28.06 11.97 1.35
N ALA A 295 28.17 10.91 2.16
CA ALA A 295 28.61 11.00 3.55
C ALA A 295 30.06 11.54 3.67
N LYS A 296 30.98 11.11 2.80
CA LYS A 296 32.35 11.66 2.76
C LYS A 296 32.37 13.13 2.33
N LEU A 297 31.58 13.51 1.33
CA LEU A 297 31.49 14.89 0.84
C LEU A 297 30.91 15.84 1.91
N ALA A 298 29.92 15.38 2.67
CA ALA A 298 29.35 16.14 3.79
C ALA A 298 30.38 16.44 4.89
N GLN A 299 31.37 15.56 5.10
CA GLN A 299 32.46 15.78 6.06
C GLN A 299 33.47 16.83 5.58
N VAL A 300 33.71 16.92 4.25
CA VAL A 300 34.62 17.92 3.67
C VAL A 300 34.01 19.32 3.71
N GLY A 301 32.71 19.44 3.43
CA GLY A 301 32.02 20.72 3.39
C GLY A 301 32.57 21.69 2.32
N GLY A 302 32.16 22.96 2.39
CA GLY A 302 32.67 24.03 1.53
C GLY A 302 32.56 23.71 0.03
N ALA A 303 33.70 23.51 -0.64
CA ALA A 303 33.77 23.21 -2.07
C ALA A 303 33.01 21.91 -2.47
N ALA A 304 32.80 21.00 -1.52
CA ALA A 304 32.06 19.75 -1.75
C ALA A 304 30.53 19.94 -1.84
N CYS A 305 29.99 21.08 -1.39
CA CYS A 305 28.54 21.33 -1.35
C CYS A 305 27.90 21.28 -2.75
N PHE A 306 28.63 21.71 -3.79
CA PHE A 306 28.13 21.60 -5.17
C PHE A 306 27.88 20.15 -5.57
N LEU A 307 28.83 19.25 -5.29
CA LEU A 307 28.67 17.82 -5.58
C LEU A 307 27.55 17.20 -4.75
N GLN A 308 27.46 17.55 -3.47
CA GLN A 308 26.41 17.07 -2.58
C GLN A 308 25.02 17.42 -3.12
N SER A 309 24.80 18.67 -3.55
CA SER A 309 23.52 19.11 -4.14
C SER A 309 23.10 18.34 -5.41
N LYS A 310 24.07 17.71 -6.09
CA LYS A 310 23.81 16.89 -7.27
C LYS A 310 23.53 15.44 -6.94
N LEU A 311 24.00 14.94 -5.78
CA LEU A 311 23.71 13.60 -5.29
C LEU A 311 22.40 13.51 -4.50
N GLU A 312 21.96 14.62 -3.91
CA GLU A 312 20.72 14.69 -3.12
C GLU A 312 19.49 14.15 -3.88
N PRO A 313 19.19 14.55 -5.13
CA PRO A 313 18.05 14.02 -5.86
C PRO A 313 18.14 12.51 -6.09
N LEU A 314 19.34 11.98 -6.34
CA LEU A 314 19.56 10.55 -6.59
C LEU A 314 19.38 9.71 -5.31
N LEU A 315 19.68 10.29 -4.15
CA LEU A 315 19.59 9.63 -2.84
C LEU A 315 18.34 10.02 -2.06
N ALA A 316 17.40 10.73 -2.69
CA ALA A 316 16.11 11.04 -2.10
C ALA A 316 15.24 9.76 -1.99
N SER A 317 14.39 9.74 -0.97
CA SER A 317 13.31 8.77 -0.85
C SER A 317 11.99 9.46 -1.13
N SER A 318 11.28 8.99 -2.14
CA SER A 318 9.94 9.45 -2.50
C SER A 318 8.85 8.51 -1.94
N LEU A 319 9.23 7.53 -1.11
CA LEU A 319 8.30 6.65 -0.38
C LEU A 319 7.56 7.45 0.71
N VAL A 320 6.25 7.25 0.79
CA VAL A 320 5.35 7.93 1.74
C VAL A 320 4.78 6.97 2.77
N LEU A 321 4.56 5.70 2.38
CA LEU A 321 3.93 4.69 3.24
C LEU A 321 4.95 3.81 3.97
N ASP A 322 6.22 3.83 3.56
CA ASP A 322 7.30 3.10 4.19
C ASP A 322 7.43 3.38 5.70
N ARG A 323 7.59 2.30 6.47
CA ARG A 323 7.78 2.34 7.93
C ARG A 323 9.05 1.63 8.38
N THR A 324 9.93 1.32 7.44
CA THR A 324 11.15 0.59 7.76
C THR A 324 12.19 1.48 8.43
N ASN A 325 12.07 2.81 8.25
CA ASN A 325 13.06 3.84 8.60
C ASN A 325 14.41 3.65 7.88
N ASP A 326 14.45 2.82 6.84
CA ASP A 326 15.63 2.60 6.03
C ASP A 326 15.59 3.60 4.83
N GLY A 327 16.68 4.33 4.57
CA GLY A 327 16.83 5.17 3.37
C GLY A 327 17.51 4.46 2.20
N PRO A 328 17.66 5.14 1.03
CA PRO A 328 18.42 4.58 -0.10
C PRO A 328 19.83 4.18 0.33
N GLY A 329 20.20 2.92 0.11
CA GLY A 329 21.50 2.38 0.53
C GLY A 329 21.56 1.90 1.99
N GLU A 330 20.43 1.80 2.69
CA GLU A 330 20.29 1.30 4.06
C GLU A 330 19.37 0.08 4.14
N GLY A 331 19.57 -0.77 5.15
CA GLY A 331 18.67 -1.88 5.50
C GLY A 331 18.10 -2.64 4.30
N CYS A 332 16.76 -2.64 4.15
CA CYS A 332 16.06 -3.29 3.04
C CYS A 332 16.29 -2.62 1.67
N TYR A 333 16.69 -1.35 1.65
CA TYR A 333 16.95 -0.55 0.45
C TYR A 333 18.45 -0.39 0.12
N LYS A 334 19.32 -1.24 0.68
CA LYS A 334 20.77 -1.23 0.46
C LYS A 334 21.19 -1.10 -1.01
N HIS A 335 20.38 -1.65 -1.91
CA HIS A 335 20.64 -1.75 -3.34
C HIS A 335 19.55 -1.06 -4.19
N CYS A 336 18.77 -0.13 -3.63
CA CYS A 336 17.62 0.51 -4.28
C CYS A 336 17.76 2.03 -4.26
N PHE A 337 17.60 2.64 -5.44
CA PHE A 337 17.25 4.06 -5.50
C PHE A 337 15.74 4.17 -5.27
N LEU A 338 15.32 5.18 -4.52
CA LEU A 338 13.91 5.39 -4.14
C LEU A 338 13.40 6.76 -4.61
N CYS A 339 14.13 7.41 -5.51
CA CYS A 339 13.89 8.77 -5.99
C CYS A 339 12.99 8.83 -7.23
N THR A 340 12.28 7.74 -7.54
CA THR A 340 11.34 7.70 -8.66
C THR A 340 10.12 8.56 -8.30
N GLU A 341 9.75 9.48 -9.19
CA GLU A 341 8.64 10.40 -8.99
C GLU A 341 7.78 10.45 -10.23
N ILE A 342 6.49 10.22 -10.06
CA ILE A 342 5.49 10.28 -11.14
C ILE A 342 4.44 11.34 -10.81
N ALA A 343 4.20 12.24 -11.76
CA ALA A 343 3.23 13.31 -11.63
C ALA A 343 1.79 12.80 -11.77
N ASP A 344 0.80 13.55 -11.24
CA ASP A 344 -0.62 13.13 -11.28
C ASP A 344 -1.16 12.95 -12.70
N ASN A 345 -0.61 13.69 -13.68
CA ASN A 345 -0.99 13.61 -15.10
C ASN A 345 -0.35 12.41 -15.84
N GLU A 346 0.52 11.66 -15.18
CA GLU A 346 1.17 10.46 -15.73
C GLU A 346 0.57 9.17 -15.15
N LEU A 347 -0.35 9.29 -14.18
CA LEU A 347 -1.09 8.15 -13.64
C LEU A 347 -1.94 7.48 -14.75
N PRO A 348 -2.12 6.16 -14.72
CA PRO A 348 -2.84 5.43 -15.77
C PRO A 348 -4.37 5.59 -15.70
N TRP A 349 -4.87 6.62 -15.01
CA TRP A 349 -6.27 6.97 -14.90
C TRP A 349 -6.46 8.49 -14.88
N ASP A 350 -7.65 8.93 -15.27
CA ASP A 350 -8.05 10.32 -15.15
C ASP A 350 -8.34 10.67 -13.68
N THR A 351 -7.73 11.76 -13.20
CA THR A 351 -7.88 12.28 -11.83
C THR A 351 -9.08 13.20 -11.66
N THR A 352 -9.78 13.55 -12.74
CA THR A 352 -10.94 14.47 -12.69
C THR A 352 -12.25 13.87 -12.17
N PRO A 353 -12.62 12.60 -12.43
CA PRO A 353 -13.92 12.08 -12.00
C PRO A 353 -13.89 11.66 -10.52
N ALA A 354 -14.86 12.14 -9.73
CA ALA A 354 -15.02 11.75 -8.32
C ALA A 354 -15.86 10.48 -8.11
N ASP A 355 -16.78 10.19 -9.04
CA ASP A 355 -17.75 9.08 -8.97
C ASP A 355 -17.43 7.98 -9.99
N TRP A 356 -16.19 7.52 -9.99
CA TRP A 356 -15.69 6.55 -10.99
C TRP A 356 -15.96 5.09 -10.65
#